data_AF-U2H619-F1
#
_entry.id   AF-U2H619-F1
#
_cell.length_a   1.000
_cell.length_b   1.000
_cell.length_c   1.000
_cell.angle_alpha   90.00
_cell.angle_beta   90.00
_cell.angle_gamma   90.00
#
_symmetry.space_group_name_H-M   'P 1'
#
loop_
_entity.id
_entity.type
_entity.pdbx_description
1 polymer ?
#
loop_
_entity_poly.entity_id
_entity_poly.type
_entity_poly.pdbx_seq_one_letter_code
_entity_poly.pdbx_strand_id
1 'polypeptide(L)'
;MRAARDDGTRLTNLYTGRPARGLLTRFMRKQGPMSALAPAFPLATAMVDPLRGAFERQGRDDFSVLWSGEAAALAREEDAGELTQRLWRDALACAAGLRDAFPQAR
;
A
#
# COMPACT_ATOMS: atom_id res chain seq x y z
N MET A 1 2.75 -6.91 -5.08
CA MET A 1 1.30 -7.04 -4.79
C MET A 1 0.83 -8.49 -4.72
N ARG A 2 1.19 -9.37 -5.68
CA ARG A 2 0.74 -10.78 -5.70
C ARG A 2 1.00 -11.61 -4.43
N ALA A 3 2.04 -11.28 -3.66
CA ALA A 3 2.36 -11.94 -2.39
C ALA A 3 1.81 -11.19 -1.16
N ALA A 4 1.01 -10.13 -1.36
CA ALA A 4 0.44 -9.37 -0.26
C ALA A 4 -0.56 -10.22 0.54
N ARG A 5 -0.54 -10.02 1.85
CA ARG A 5 -1.48 -10.59 2.80
C ARG A 5 -2.12 -9.44 3.59
N ASP A 6 -3.24 -9.70 4.23
CA ASP A 6 -4.00 -8.70 4.99
C ASP A 6 -3.18 -8.10 6.15
N ASP A 7 -2.20 -8.87 6.67
CA ASP A 7 -1.24 -8.44 7.69
C ASP A 7 0.11 -7.97 7.11
N GLY A 8 0.20 -7.79 5.79
CA GLY A 8 1.44 -7.58 5.06
C GLY A 8 1.92 -6.12 4.96
N THR A 9 1.15 -5.14 5.42
CA THR A 9 1.53 -3.72 5.36
C THR A 9 1.78 -3.10 6.72
N ARG A 10 2.64 -2.08 6.80
CA ARG A 10 2.87 -1.27 8.00
C ARG A 10 3.04 0.20 7.63
N LEU A 11 2.73 1.10 8.57
CA LEU A 11 3.16 2.50 8.51
C LEU A 11 4.66 2.59 8.77
N THR A 12 5.37 3.36 7.95
CA THR A 12 6.81 3.58 8.07
C THR A 12 7.20 5.01 7.77
N ASN A 13 8.21 5.52 8.48
CA ASN A 13 8.86 6.80 8.19
C ASN A 13 10.25 6.65 7.57
N LEU A 14 10.73 5.42 7.37
CA LEU A 14 12.11 5.15 6.98
C LEU A 14 12.50 5.66 5.59
N TYR A 15 11.53 5.76 4.67
CA TYR A 15 11.78 6.07 3.26
C TYR A 15 11.71 7.55 2.93
N THR A 16 10.89 8.29 3.66
CA THR A 16 10.58 9.70 3.34
C THR A 16 10.75 10.63 4.54
N GLY A 17 10.84 10.10 5.77
CA GLY A 17 10.85 10.89 6.99
C GLY A 17 9.46 11.23 7.53
N ARG A 18 8.38 10.77 6.87
CA ARG A 18 6.99 10.87 7.34
C ARG A 18 6.29 9.52 7.28
N PRO A 19 5.30 9.25 8.15
CA PRO A 19 4.53 8.01 8.11
C PRO A 19 3.81 7.84 6.76
N ALA A 20 4.08 6.73 6.08
CA ALA A 20 3.40 6.26 4.89
C ALA A 20 3.21 4.74 4.95
N ARG A 21 2.17 4.19 4.32
CA ARG A 21 1.85 2.76 4.41
C ARG A 21 2.36 2.00 3.18
N GLY A 22 3.11 0.93 3.44
CA GLY A 22 3.61 0.04 2.39
C GLY A 22 3.72 -1.41 2.84
N LEU A 23 3.96 -2.29 1.87
CA LEU A 23 4.28 -3.70 2.11
C LEU A 23 5.56 -3.81 2.94
N LEU A 24 5.55 -4.75 3.88
CA LEU A 24 6.65 -4.95 4.82
C LEU A 24 7.90 -5.48 4.11
N THR A 25 8.93 -4.64 3.99
CA THR A 25 10.24 -5.00 3.43
C THR A 25 11.19 -5.55 4.49
N ARG A 26 12.34 -6.09 4.05
CA ARG A 26 13.42 -6.49 4.99
C ARG A 26 13.95 -5.29 5.77
N PHE A 27 14.09 -4.12 5.14
CA PHE A 27 14.55 -2.90 5.80
C PHE A 27 13.64 -2.53 6.98
N MET A 28 12.32 -2.52 6.77
CA MET A 28 11.35 -2.28 7.83
C MET A 28 11.41 -3.34 8.95
N ARG A 29 11.57 -4.63 8.59
CA ARG A 29 11.71 -5.71 9.59
C ARG A 29 12.96 -5.57 10.46
N LYS A 30 14.05 -5.02 9.92
CA LYS A 30 15.33 -4.92 10.63
C LYS A 30 15.47 -3.66 11.45
N GLN A 31 15.00 -2.52 10.95
CA GLN A 31 15.09 -1.24 11.69
C GLN A 31 13.89 -0.96 12.59
N GLY A 32 12.81 -1.73 12.44
CA GLY A 32 11.50 -1.32 12.92
C GLY A 32 10.86 -0.35 11.91
N PRO A 33 9.56 -0.50 11.61
CA PRO A 33 8.93 0.29 10.56
C PRO A 33 8.87 1.79 10.92
N MET A 34 8.85 2.13 12.20
CA MET A 34 8.94 3.51 12.68
C MET A 34 10.25 3.70 13.44
N SER A 35 11.02 4.75 13.09
CA SER A 35 12.30 5.05 13.73
C SER A 35 12.44 6.53 14.02
N ALA A 36 12.81 6.88 15.26
CA ALA A 36 13.16 8.25 15.64
C ALA A 36 14.48 8.72 14.99
N LEU A 37 15.27 7.80 14.43
CA LEU A 37 16.53 8.09 13.75
C LEU A 37 16.33 8.39 12.26
N ALA A 38 15.13 8.16 11.71
CA ALA A 38 14.85 8.50 10.33
C ALA A 38 14.94 10.04 10.15
N PRO A 39 15.71 10.55 9.17
CA PRO A 39 15.75 11.98 8.90
C PRO A 39 14.35 12.54 8.62
N ALA A 40 14.07 13.75 9.09
CA ALA A 40 12.78 14.39 8.88
C ALA A 40 12.48 14.56 7.38
N PHE A 41 11.20 14.52 7.02
CA PHE A 41 10.79 14.68 5.63
C PHE A 41 11.24 16.02 5.04
N PRO A 42 11.73 16.04 3.79
CA PRO A 42 11.83 14.93 2.83
C PRO A 42 13.21 14.23 2.79
N LEU A 43 14.07 14.42 3.79
CA LEU A 43 15.50 14.11 3.71
C LEU A 43 15.83 12.61 3.66
N ALA A 44 14.96 11.74 4.19
CA ALA A 44 15.26 10.31 4.26
C ALA A 44 15.38 9.63 2.89
N THR A 45 14.71 10.17 1.86
CA THR A 45 14.69 9.56 0.52
C THR A 45 16.10 9.50 -0.10
N ALA A 46 16.86 10.59 0.00
CA ALA A 46 18.22 10.66 -0.52
C ALA A 46 19.18 9.65 0.14
N MET A 47 18.88 9.22 1.38
CA MET A 47 19.70 8.25 2.11
C MET A 47 19.39 6.80 1.73
N VAL A 48 18.14 6.50 1.36
CA VAL A 48 17.71 5.13 1.05
C VAL A 48 17.85 4.82 -0.44
N ASP A 49 17.74 5.82 -1.31
CA ASP A 49 17.75 5.65 -2.78
C ASP A 49 18.97 4.90 -3.35
N PRO A 50 20.21 5.16 -2.89
CA PRO A 50 21.36 4.39 -3.36
C PRO A 50 21.26 2.89 -3.04
N LEU A 51 20.75 2.55 -1.84
CA LEU A 51 20.54 1.17 -1.41
C LEU A 51 19.40 0.52 -2.19
N ARG A 52 18.29 1.24 -2.39
CA ARG A 52 17.17 0.82 -3.23
C ARG A 52 17.64 0.44 -4.63
N GLY A 53 18.34 1.35 -5.33
CA GLY A 53 18.84 1.10 -6.67
C GLY A 53 19.88 -0.02 -6.76
N ALA A 54 20.67 -0.25 -5.71
CA ALA A 54 21.62 -1.36 -5.65
C ALA A 54 20.94 -2.73 -5.53
N PHE A 55 19.89 -2.84 -4.70
CA PHE A 55 19.17 -4.09 -4.46
C PHE A 55 18.16 -4.41 -5.57
N GLU A 56 17.46 -3.40 -6.10
CA GLU A 56 16.50 -3.60 -7.20
C GLU A 56 17.19 -4.17 -8.45
N ARG A 57 18.42 -3.72 -8.76
CA ARG A 57 19.24 -4.31 -9.85
C ARG A 57 19.58 -5.79 -9.66
N GLN A 58 19.48 -6.30 -8.43
CA GLN A 58 19.68 -7.71 -8.09
C GLN A 58 18.34 -8.46 -8.00
N GLY A 59 17.23 -7.85 -8.40
CA GLY A 59 15.89 -8.44 -8.28
C GLY A 59 15.39 -8.50 -6.83
N ARG A 60 15.93 -7.65 -5.94
CA ARG A 60 15.64 -7.66 -4.50
C ARG A 60 14.89 -6.41 -4.09
N ASP A 61 13.82 -6.58 -3.32
CA ASP A 61 12.93 -5.50 -2.88
C ASP A 61 13.19 -5.05 -1.43
N ASP A 62 14.31 -5.48 -0.83
CA ASP A 62 14.65 -5.26 0.58
C ASP A 62 14.53 -3.79 1.03
N PHE A 63 14.83 -2.84 0.13
CA PHE A 63 14.81 -1.39 0.34
C PHE A 63 13.83 -0.66 -0.59
N SER A 64 13.01 -1.41 -1.34
CA SER A 64 12.04 -0.81 -2.27
C SER A 64 10.93 -0.08 -1.52
N VAL A 65 10.38 0.93 -2.18
CA VAL A 65 9.27 1.73 -1.67
C VAL A 65 7.97 1.12 -2.21
N LEU A 66 7.42 0.14 -1.49
CA LEU A 66 6.28 -0.66 -1.92
C LEU A 66 4.95 -0.14 -1.33
N TRP A 67 4.52 1.05 -1.73
CA TRP A 67 3.28 1.65 -1.19
C TRP A 67 2.04 0.81 -1.48
N SER A 68 1.23 0.62 -0.44
CA SER A 68 0.02 -0.20 -0.52
C SER A 68 -0.89 0.02 0.68
N GLY A 69 -2.20 -0.05 0.46
CA GLY A 69 -3.20 -0.11 1.54
C GLY A 69 -3.27 -1.51 2.19
N GLU A 70 -4.08 -1.66 3.23
CA GLU A 70 -4.23 -2.95 3.95
C GLU A 70 -4.91 -4.02 3.09
N ALA A 71 -5.86 -3.64 2.23
CA ALA A 71 -6.57 -4.53 1.32
C ALA A 71 -5.76 -4.89 0.06
N ALA A 72 -4.43 -4.86 0.12
CA ALA A 72 -3.54 -5.12 -1.02
C ALA A 72 -3.76 -6.52 -1.65
N ALA A 73 -4.18 -7.51 -0.85
CA ALA A 73 -4.50 -8.85 -1.32
C ALA A 73 -5.75 -8.92 -2.23
N LEU A 74 -6.63 -7.91 -2.19
CA LEU A 74 -7.80 -7.83 -3.05
C LEU A 74 -7.50 -7.25 -4.44
N ALA A 75 -6.27 -6.75 -4.64
CA ALA A 75 -5.87 -6.16 -5.92
C ALA A 75 -5.87 -7.20 -7.03
N ARG A 76 -6.35 -6.80 -8.20
CA ARG A 76 -6.38 -7.61 -9.42
C ARG A 76 -5.57 -6.90 -10.48
N GLU A 77 -4.87 -7.67 -11.29
CA GLU A 77 -4.27 -7.17 -12.52
C GLU A 77 -5.34 -7.21 -13.61
N GLU A 78 -5.87 -6.04 -13.96
CA GLU A 78 -6.90 -5.86 -14.98
C GLU A 78 -6.74 -4.46 -15.62
N ASP A 79 -7.39 -4.22 -16.76
CA ASP A 79 -7.39 -2.90 -17.39
C ASP A 79 -8.03 -1.85 -16.48
N ALA A 80 -7.47 -0.64 -16.44
CA ALA A 80 -7.96 0.41 -15.56
C ALA A 80 -9.41 0.85 -15.89
N GLY A 81 -9.79 0.84 -17.17
CA GLY A 81 -11.14 1.11 -17.62
C GLY A 81 -12.11 0.00 -17.21
N GLU A 82 -11.72 -1.26 -17.38
CA GLU A 82 -12.50 -2.42 -16.93
C GLU A 82 -12.70 -2.43 -15.41
N LEU A 83 -11.63 -2.20 -14.64
CA LEU A 83 -11.68 -2.03 -13.18
C LEU A 83 -12.70 -0.98 -12.79
N THR A 84 -12.64 0.20 -13.41
CA THR A 84 -13.51 1.34 -13.08
C THR A 84 -14.98 0.99 -13.34
N GLN A 85 -15.28 0.38 -14.49
CA GLN A 85 -16.64 -0.03 -14.82
C GLN A 85 -17.15 -1.14 -13.90
N ARG A 86 -16.29 -2.09 -13.53
CA ARG A 86 -16.63 -3.17 -12.60
C ARG A 86 -16.94 -2.61 -11.21
N LEU A 87 -16.09 -1.75 -10.67
CA LEU A 87 -16.32 -1.07 -9.39
C LEU A 87 -17.63 -0.28 -9.39
N TRP A 88 -17.96 0.40 -10.49
CA TRP A 88 -19.23 1.12 -10.61
C TRP A 88 -20.44 0.17 -10.56
N ARG A 89 -20.41 -0.94 -11.31
CA ARG A 89 -21.48 -1.95 -11.26
C ARG A 89 -21.62 -2.57 -9.86
N ASP A 90 -20.50 -2.94 -9.24
CA ASP A 90 -20.47 -3.50 -7.88
C ASP A 90 -21.08 -2.51 -6.87
N ALA A 91 -20.72 -1.22 -6.97
CA ALA A 91 -21.26 -0.17 -6.11
C ALA A 91 -22.77 0.03 -6.29
N LEU A 92 -23.29 0.02 -7.53
CA LEU A 92 -24.73 0.12 -7.80
C LEU A 92 -25.50 -1.08 -7.23
N ALA A 93 -24.96 -2.29 -7.34
CA ALA A 93 -25.57 -3.49 -6.76
C ALA A 93 -25.64 -3.40 -5.23
N CYS A 94 -24.55 -3.00 -4.57
CA CYS A 94 -24.54 -2.76 -3.12
C CYS A 94 -25.57 -1.69 -2.71
N ALA A 95 -25.65 -0.57 -3.44
CA ALA A 95 -26.59 0.51 -3.15
C ALA A 95 -28.07 0.13 -3.37
N ALA A 96 -28.36 -0.81 -4.28
CA ALA A 96 -29.70 -1.37 -4.42
C ALA A 96 -30.06 -2.23 -3.20
N GLY A 97 -29.18 -3.16 -2.81
CA GLY A 97 -29.41 -4.03 -1.65
C GLY A 97 -29.55 -3.26 -0.32
N LEU A 98 -28.84 -2.12 -0.17
CA LEU A 98 -29.01 -1.25 1.00
C LEU A 98 -30.39 -0.58 1.07
N ARG A 99 -30.98 -0.20 -0.08
CA ARG A 99 -32.34 0.37 -0.13
C ARG A 99 -33.39 -0.68 0.24
N ASP A 100 -33.17 -1.92 -0.15
CA ASP A 100 -34.06 -3.03 0.20
C ASP A 100 -33.94 -3.38 1.69
N ALA A 101 -32.72 -3.34 2.24
CA ALA A 101 -32.45 -3.61 3.66
C ALA A 101 -32.91 -2.49 4.60
N PHE A 102 -32.90 -1.23 4.14
CA PHE A 102 -33.28 -0.05 4.92
C PHE A 102 -34.25 0.85 4.11
N PRO A 103 -35.53 0.48 4.01
CA PRO A 103 -36.51 1.33 3.35
C PRO A 103 -36.64 2.66 4.09
N GLN A 104 -36.63 3.77 3.36
CA GLN A 104 -36.80 5.09 3.99
C GLN A 104 -38.18 5.17 4.64
N ALA A 105 -38.23 5.53 5.93
CA ALA A 105 -39.48 5.82 6.62
C ALA A 105 -40.16 7.03 5.96
N ARG A 106 -41.46 6.89 5.69
CA ARG A 106 -42.31 7.93 5.09
C ARG A 106 -42.35 9.20 5.92
#